data_AF-A0A951M6V9-F1
#
_entry.id   AF-A0A951M6V9-F1
#
_cell.length_a   1.000
_cell.length_b   1.000
_cell.length_c   1.000
_cell.angle_alpha   90.00
_cell.angle_beta   90.00
_cell.angle_gamma   90.00
#
_symmetry.space_group_name_H-M   'P 1'
#
loop_
_entity.id
_entity.type
_entity.pdbx_description
1 polymer ?
#
loop_
_entity_poly.entity_id
_entity_poly.type
_entity_poly.pdbx_seq_one_letter_code
_entity_poly.pdbx_strand_id
1 'polypeptide(L)'
;MNRGKGRVWDKVLDKIETGDRKWLEVAASLREGTDAGTSEGLSIAVAHALLHAPERVLAMTPGLFQLDDICTMPDIEPPLPLYRSYILKAKTALAGVHQAELREVRDRCVEAFDALPPSP
;
A
#
# COMPACT_ATOMS: atom_id res chain seq x y z
N MET A 1 5.21 -24.36 18.94
CA MET A 1 4.55 -23.49 17.93
C MET A 1 3.59 -22.54 18.64
N ASN A 2 3.96 -21.26 18.77
CA ASN A 2 3.20 -20.29 19.54
C ASN A 2 2.10 -19.65 18.67
N ARG A 3 0.88 -20.19 18.74
CA ARG A 3 -0.27 -19.83 17.88
C ARG A 3 -0.77 -18.37 18.06
N GLY A 4 -0.18 -17.58 18.95
CA GLY A 4 -0.63 -16.23 19.31
C GLY A 4 -0.02 -15.08 18.51
N LYS A 5 1.26 -15.17 18.12
CA LYS A 5 2.00 -14.02 17.54
C LYS A 5 1.59 -13.70 16.10
N GLY A 6 1.38 -14.71 15.26
CA GLY A 6 0.89 -14.52 13.88
C GLY A 6 -0.43 -13.75 13.86
N ARG A 7 -1.40 -14.16 14.68
CA ARG A 7 -2.69 -13.47 14.79
C ARG A 7 -2.62 -12.04 15.31
N VAL A 8 -1.59 -11.68 16.07
CA VAL A 8 -1.39 -10.29 16.52
C VAL A 8 -0.80 -9.47 15.38
N TRP A 9 0.15 -10.03 14.64
CA TRP A 9 0.72 -9.39 13.46
C TRP A 9 -0.33 -9.12 12.39
N ASP A 10 -1.16 -10.12 12.06
CA ASP A 10 -2.24 -9.97 11.08
C ASP A 10 -3.17 -8.81 11.47
N LYS A 11 -3.53 -8.70 12.76
CA LYS A 11 -4.35 -7.58 13.26
C LYS A 11 -3.68 -6.22 13.16
N VAL A 12 -2.35 -6.16 13.21
CA VAL A 12 -1.61 -4.91 13.01
C VAL A 12 -1.68 -4.52 11.53
N LEU A 13 -1.45 -5.48 10.63
CA LEU A 13 -1.56 -5.27 9.19
C LEU A 13 -2.98 -4.81 8.81
N ASP A 14 -4.03 -5.51 9.27
CA ASP A 14 -5.44 -5.14 9.04
C ASP A 14 -5.73 -3.68 9.45
N LYS A 15 -5.04 -3.18 10.48
CA LYS A 15 -5.23 -1.80 10.96
C LYS A 15 -4.45 -0.80 10.10
N ILE A 16 -3.28 -1.16 9.61
CA ILE A 16 -2.50 -0.35 8.68
C ILE A 16 -3.26 -0.18 7.37
N GLU A 17 -3.87 -1.24 6.85
CA GLU A 17 -4.69 -1.24 5.63
C GLU A 17 -5.82 -0.21 5.65
N THR A 18 -6.33 0.16 6.84
CA THR A 18 -7.37 1.19 6.95
C THR A 18 -6.90 2.59 6.55
N GLY A 19 -5.59 2.83 6.47
CA GLY A 19 -5.00 4.14 6.22
C GLY A 19 -5.17 5.13 7.38
N ASP A 20 -5.60 4.68 8.56
CA ASP A 20 -5.64 5.51 9.76
C ASP A 20 -4.27 6.09 10.07
N ARG A 21 -4.23 7.39 10.37
CA ARG A 21 -2.97 8.12 10.56
C ARG A 21 -2.06 7.48 11.61
N LYS A 22 -2.61 7.05 12.75
CA LYS A 22 -1.82 6.46 13.83
C LYS A 22 -1.27 5.11 13.43
N TRP A 23 -2.01 4.34 12.64
CA TRP A 23 -1.53 3.05 12.15
C TRP A 23 -0.49 3.20 11.05
N LEU A 24 -0.56 4.23 10.20
CA LEU A 24 0.53 4.55 9.27
C LEU A 24 1.81 5.03 9.99
N GLU A 25 1.69 5.75 11.12
CA GLU A 25 2.83 6.07 11.99
C GLU A 25 3.45 4.79 12.61
N VAL A 26 2.61 3.83 13.01
CA VAL A 26 3.07 2.50 13.44
C VAL A 26 3.80 1.78 12.31
N ALA A 27 3.26 1.80 11.08
CA ALA A 27 3.91 1.20 9.93
C ALA A 27 5.31 1.79 9.66
N ALA A 28 5.42 3.12 9.72
CA ALA A 28 6.70 3.81 9.61
C ALA A 28 7.70 3.35 10.69
N SER A 29 7.25 3.22 11.94
CA SER A 29 8.09 2.81 13.06
C SER A 29 8.52 1.34 12.99
N LEU A 30 7.69 0.47 12.39
CA LEU A 30 7.98 -0.95 12.25
C LEU A 30 8.97 -1.24 11.12
N ARG A 31 9.03 -0.40 10.07
CA ARG A 31 9.75 -0.67 8.83
C ARG A 31 11.21 -1.07 9.01
N GLU A 32 11.95 -0.42 9.92
CA GLU A 32 13.37 -0.74 10.16
C GLU A 32 13.58 -2.05 10.92
N GLY A 33 12.56 -2.52 11.65
CA GLY A 33 12.62 -3.73 12.47
C GLY A 33 12.03 -4.98 11.81
N THR A 34 11.47 -4.85 10.60
CA THR A 34 10.92 -5.97 9.83
C THR A 34 11.93 -6.51 8.83
N ASP A 35 11.84 -7.82 8.56
CA ASP A 35 12.57 -8.49 7.49
C ASP A 35 11.65 -9.46 6.72
N ALA A 36 12.13 -9.93 5.56
CA ALA A 36 11.50 -10.97 4.75
C ALA A 36 9.96 -10.84 4.69
N GLY A 37 9.23 -11.87 5.12
CA GLY A 37 7.77 -11.89 5.08
C GLY A 37 7.09 -10.84 5.96
N THR A 38 7.73 -10.35 7.01
CA THR A 38 7.16 -9.25 7.82
C THR A 38 7.29 -7.91 7.10
N SER A 39 8.39 -7.66 6.39
CA SER A 39 8.55 -6.48 5.54
C SER A 39 7.60 -6.51 4.35
N GLU A 40 7.44 -7.69 3.73
CA GLU A 40 6.49 -7.90 2.64
C GLU A 40 5.05 -7.64 3.09
N GLY A 41 4.60 -8.27 4.18
CA GLY A 41 3.27 -8.03 4.73
C GLY A 41 3.03 -6.57 5.12
N LEU A 42 4.05 -5.89 5.63
CA LEU A 42 3.98 -4.47 5.94
C LEU A 42 3.82 -3.60 4.68
N SER A 43 4.59 -3.89 3.61
CA SER A 43 4.45 -3.21 2.31
C SER A 43 3.05 -3.44 1.73
N ILE A 44 2.54 -4.68 1.75
CA ILE A 44 1.19 -5.04 1.28
C ILE A 44 0.12 -4.24 2.02
N ALA A 45 0.22 -4.16 3.35
CA ALA A 45 -0.76 -3.42 4.15
C ALA A 45 -0.76 -1.91 3.83
N VAL A 46 0.42 -1.31 3.63
CA VAL A 46 0.55 0.10 3.24
C VAL A 46 0.07 0.32 1.80
N ALA A 47 0.29 -0.63 0.89
CA ALA A 47 -0.22 -0.57 -0.47
C ALA A 47 -1.76 -0.56 -0.49
N HIS A 48 -2.42 -1.44 0.28
CA HIS A 48 -3.89 -1.43 0.43
C HIS A 48 -4.39 -0.11 1.04
N ALA A 49 -3.65 0.47 1.99
CA ALA A 49 -3.99 1.76 2.59
C ALA A 49 -4.02 2.92 1.58
N LEU A 50 -3.38 2.80 0.41
CA LEU A 50 -3.41 3.79 -0.67
C LEU A 50 -4.84 4.10 -1.10
N LEU A 51 -5.73 3.10 -1.09
CA LEU A 51 -7.14 3.27 -1.48
C LEU A 51 -7.92 4.18 -0.53
N HIS A 52 -7.45 4.33 0.71
CA HIS A 52 -8.14 5.02 1.79
C HIS A 52 -7.48 6.35 2.16
N ALA A 53 -6.16 6.44 1.99
CA ALA A 53 -5.34 7.54 2.47
C ALA A 53 -4.20 7.88 1.50
N PRO A 54 -4.49 8.17 0.21
CA PRO A 54 -3.47 8.24 -0.82
C PRO A 54 -2.41 9.31 -0.52
N GLU A 55 -2.77 10.48 0.03
CA GLU A 55 -1.78 11.51 0.35
C GLU A 55 -0.80 11.06 1.44
N ARG A 56 -1.30 10.39 2.49
CA ARG A 56 -0.45 9.91 3.59
C ARG A 56 0.46 8.79 3.13
N VAL A 57 -0.05 7.88 2.31
CA VAL A 57 0.74 6.76 1.77
C VAL A 57 1.80 7.26 0.79
N LEU A 58 1.45 8.18 -0.12
CA LEU A 58 2.43 8.77 -1.04
C LEU A 58 3.51 9.58 -0.31
N ALA A 59 3.19 10.25 0.80
CA ALA A 59 4.20 10.95 1.61
C ALA A 59 5.23 10.00 2.24
N MET A 60 4.96 8.69 2.29
CA MET A 60 5.91 7.68 2.76
C MET A 60 6.81 7.15 1.62
N THR A 61 6.67 7.68 0.40
CA THR A 61 7.42 7.28 -0.81
C THR A 61 8.01 8.49 -1.59
N PRO A 62 9.12 8.30 -2.34
CA PRO A 62 10.09 7.23 -2.15
C PRO A 62 10.89 7.48 -0.86
N GLY A 63 10.98 6.47 0.01
CA GLY A 63 11.70 6.62 1.27
C GLY A 63 11.53 5.42 2.18
N LEU A 64 10.54 5.48 3.07
CA LEU A 64 10.21 4.38 3.97
C LEU A 64 9.75 3.15 3.19
N PHE A 65 8.94 3.37 2.15
CA PHE A 65 8.48 2.34 1.23
C PHE A 65 8.93 2.68 -0.19
N GLN A 66 9.22 1.64 -0.98
CA GLN A 66 9.53 1.81 -2.39
C GLN A 66 8.24 2.07 -3.16
N LEU A 67 8.31 2.89 -4.21
CA LEU A 67 7.13 3.22 -5.01
C LEU A 67 6.50 1.95 -5.61
N ASP A 68 7.32 1.04 -6.11
CA ASP A 68 6.87 -0.18 -6.79
C ASP A 68 6.22 -1.20 -5.85
N ASP A 69 6.54 -1.14 -4.55
CA ASP A 69 5.89 -1.95 -3.50
C ASP A 69 4.49 -1.42 -3.17
N ILE A 70 4.23 -0.14 -3.44
CA ILE A 70 3.00 0.57 -3.05
C ILE A 70 2.05 0.74 -4.25
N CYS A 71 2.59 1.13 -5.40
CA CYS A 71 1.85 1.48 -6.61
C CYS A 71 1.70 0.26 -7.53
N THR A 72 1.20 -0.84 -6.98
CA THR A 72 1.05 -2.14 -7.64
C THR A 72 -0.26 -2.83 -7.22
N MET A 73 -0.54 -4.01 -7.78
CA MET A 73 -1.53 -4.93 -7.21
C MET A 73 -0.87 -5.70 -6.05
N PRO A 74 -1.24 -5.45 -4.78
CA PRO A 74 -0.55 -6.04 -3.64
C PRO A 74 -0.93 -7.51 -3.39
N ASP A 75 -2.12 -7.94 -3.85
CA ASP A 75 -2.57 -9.31 -3.67
C ASP A 75 -1.90 -10.23 -4.70
N ILE A 76 -1.50 -11.43 -4.25
CA ILE A 76 -0.97 -12.49 -5.12
C ILE A 76 -2.14 -13.15 -5.84
N GLU A 77 -2.07 -13.18 -7.18
CA GLU A 77 -3.05 -13.85 -8.06
C GLU A 77 -4.53 -13.59 -7.69
N PRO A 78 -4.94 -12.33 -7.56
CA PRO A 78 -6.31 -11.99 -7.19
C PRO A 78 -7.28 -12.37 -8.32
N PRO A 79 -8.53 -12.73 -8.00
CA PRO A 79 -9.54 -12.95 -9.02
C PRO A 79 -9.68 -11.72 -9.94
N LEU A 80 -9.88 -11.95 -11.24
CA LEU A 80 -9.96 -10.88 -12.25
C LEU A 80 -10.90 -9.71 -11.89
N PRO A 81 -12.10 -9.93 -11.33
CA PRO A 81 -12.96 -8.82 -10.92
C PRO A 81 -12.33 -7.97 -9.80
N LEU A 82 -11.64 -8.60 -8.85
CA LEU A 82 -10.97 -7.91 -7.76
C LEU A 82 -9.79 -7.09 -8.28
N TYR A 83 -8.94 -7.69 -9.11
CA TYR A 83 -7.83 -7.03 -9.80
C TYR A 83 -8.25 -5.73 -10.49
N ARG A 84 -9.25 -5.81 -11.37
CA ARG A 84 -9.75 -4.65 -12.12
C ARG A 84 -10.36 -3.60 -11.18
N SER A 85 -11.11 -4.04 -10.18
CA SER A 85 -11.71 -3.12 -9.21
C SER A 85 -10.68 -2.38 -8.38
N TYR A 86 -9.57 -3.05 -8.02
CA TYR A 86 -8.49 -2.47 -7.24
C TYR A 86 -7.78 -1.37 -8.03
N ILE A 87 -7.35 -1.65 -9.26
CA ILE A 87 -6.67 -0.67 -10.13
C ILE A 87 -7.54 0.58 -10.32
N LEU A 88 -8.84 0.41 -10.60
CA LEU A 88 -9.76 1.53 -10.77
C LEU A 88 -9.90 2.37 -9.50
N LYS A 89 -10.02 1.73 -8.33
CA LYS A 89 -10.08 2.42 -7.03
C LYS A 89 -8.79 3.16 -6.72
N ALA A 90 -7.63 2.54 -6.96
CA ALA A 90 -6.32 3.15 -6.73
C ALA A 90 -6.14 4.40 -7.58
N LYS A 91 -6.41 4.32 -8.88
CA LYS A 91 -6.35 5.49 -9.79
C LYS A 91 -7.32 6.59 -9.38
N THR A 92 -8.51 6.23 -8.90
CA THR A 92 -9.51 7.19 -8.41
C THR A 92 -9.04 7.88 -7.13
N ALA A 93 -8.46 7.14 -6.18
CA ALA A 93 -7.89 7.71 -4.96
C ALA A 93 -6.74 8.67 -5.28
N LEU A 94 -5.83 8.25 -6.17
CA LEU A 94 -4.70 9.06 -6.63
C LEU A 94 -5.14 10.36 -7.33
N ALA A 95 -6.23 10.33 -8.11
CA ALA A 95 -6.77 11.52 -8.76
C ALA A 95 -7.24 12.60 -7.75
N GLY A 96 -7.58 12.21 -6.51
CA GLY A 96 -7.92 13.14 -5.42
C GLY A 96 -6.72 13.83 -4.78
N VAL A 97 -5.49 13.40 -5.06
CA VAL A 97 -4.28 14.00 -4.49
C VAL A 97 -3.92 15.28 -5.25
N HIS A 98 -4.11 16.44 -4.61
CA HIS A 98 -3.89 17.75 -5.24
C HIS A 98 -2.67 18.53 -4.72
N GLN A 99 -2.08 18.06 -3.60
CA GLN A 99 -0.90 18.64 -2.96
C GLN A 99 0.25 18.76 -3.96
N ALA A 100 0.88 19.94 -4.03
CA ALA A 100 1.87 20.26 -5.06
C ALA A 100 3.13 19.39 -4.94
N GLU A 101 3.56 19.18 -3.70
CA GLU A 101 4.71 18.38 -3.28
C GLU A 101 4.56 16.88 -3.58
N LEU A 102 3.32 16.38 -3.70
CA LEU A 102 3.05 14.97 -4.00
C LEU A 102 2.78 14.71 -5.49
N ARG A 103 2.73 15.75 -6.34
CA ARG A 103 2.29 15.60 -7.75
C ARG A 103 3.17 14.63 -8.53
N GLU A 104 4.49 14.78 -8.43
CA GLU A 104 5.42 13.93 -9.16
C GLU A 104 5.28 12.46 -8.73
N VAL A 105 5.20 12.20 -7.42
CA VAL A 105 5.05 10.84 -6.87
C VAL A 105 3.69 10.25 -7.25
N ARG A 106 2.61 11.04 -7.17
CA ARG A 106 1.27 10.65 -7.61
C ARG A 106 1.27 10.25 -9.09
N ASP A 107 1.84 11.08 -9.95
CA ASP A 107 1.83 10.87 -11.40
C ASP A 107 2.59 9.58 -11.75
N ARG A 108 3.76 9.36 -11.15
CA ARG A 108 4.49 8.09 -11.26
C ARG A 108 3.70 6.89 -10.76
N CYS A 109 2.96 7.05 -9.66
CA CYS A 109 2.11 5.98 -9.12
C CYS A 109 0.97 5.64 -10.10
N VAL A 110 0.36 6.65 -10.72
CA VAL A 110 -0.66 6.45 -11.76
C VAL A 110 -0.06 5.73 -12.98
N GLU A 111 1.12 6.14 -13.43
CA GLU A 111 1.85 5.48 -14.53
C GLU A 111 2.15 4.01 -14.21
N ALA A 112 2.54 3.69 -12.97
CA ALA A 112 2.76 2.32 -12.54
C ALA A 112 1.48 1.47 -12.65
N PHE A 113 0.33 2.01 -12.22
CA PHE A 113 -0.97 1.34 -12.38
C PHE A 113 -1.40 1.20 -13.85
N ASP A 114 -1.06 2.17 -14.71
CA ASP A 114 -1.34 2.11 -16.15
C ASP A 114 -0.46 1.10 -16.90
N ALA A 115 0.74 0.84 -16.38
CA ALA A 115 1.66 -0.14 -16.93
C ALA A 115 1.34 -1.59 -16.50
N LEU A 116 0.45 -1.77 -15.50
CA LEU A 116 0.02 -3.10 -15.10
C LEU A 116 -0.70 -3.81 -16.26
N PRO A 117 -0.44 -5.11 -16.48
CA PRO A 117 -1.06 -5.84 -17.59
C PRO A 117 -2.59 -5.82 -17.44
N PRO A 118 -3.35 -5.76 -18.56
CA PRO A 118 -4.80 -5.89 -18.54
C PRO A 118 -5.18 -7.34 -18.21
N SER A 119 -5.04 -7.70 -16.93
CA SER A 119 -5.09 -9.05 -16.33
C SER A 119 -4.08 -10.07 -16.87
N PRO A 120 -3.47 -10.91 -16.02
CA PRO A 120 -2.78 -12.12 -16.46
C PRO A 120 -3.74 -13.16 -17.06
#